data_AF-A0A2G9M0G1-F1
#
_entry.id   AF-A0A2G9M0G1-F1
#
_cell.length_a   1.000
_cell.length_b   1.000
_cell.length_c   1.000
_cell.angle_alpha   90.00
_cell.angle_beta   90.00
_cell.angle_gamma   90.00
#
_symmetry.space_group_name_H-M   'P 1'
#
loop_
_entity.id
_entity.type
_entity.pdbx_description
1 polymer ?
#
loop_
_entity_poly.entity_id
_entity_poly.type
_entity_poly.pdbx_seq_one_letter_code
_entity_poly.pdbx_strand_id
1 'polypeptide(L)' 'MLYRKEGLPDEGQIVICTVTKIQFHSIFVRLDEYDKEGMIHISEIAAGRIRNMRDYVKEGKMIVCKVLQVSYE' A
#
# COMPACT_ATOMS: atom_id res chain seq x y z
N MET A 1 8.15 -17.51 -7.97
CA MET A 1 8.96 -17.20 -6.77
C MET A 1 9.15 -15.69 -6.74
N LEU A 2 8.39 -14.99 -5.92
CA LEU A 2 8.66 -13.57 -5.66
C LEU A 2 9.96 -13.52 -4.86
N TYR A 3 10.96 -12.81 -5.37
CA TYR A 3 12.22 -12.60 -4.67
C TYR A 3 11.91 -11.77 -3.43
N ARG A 4 11.95 -12.39 -2.24
CA ARG A 4 11.84 -11.67 -0.97
C ARG A 4 13.11 -10.85 -0.83
N LYS A 5 12.97 -9.52 -0.85
CA LYS A 5 14.06 -8.60 -0.54
C LYS A 5 14.11 -8.43 0.97
N GLU A 6 15.30 -8.62 1.54
CA GLU A 6 15.54 -8.31 2.94
C GLU A 6 15.70 -6.79 3.11
N GLY A 7 15.01 -6.22 4.11
CA GLY A 7 15.10 -4.80 4.44
C GLY A 7 13.80 -4.03 4.28
N LEU A 8 13.92 -2.70 4.21
CA LEU A 8 12.84 -1.77 3.89
C LEU A 8 13.01 -1.32 2.43
N PRO A 9 11.92 -1.03 1.70
CA PRO A 9 12.04 -0.41 0.39
C PRO A 9 12.63 1.00 0.53
N ASP A 10 13.21 1.53 -0.54
CA ASP A 10 13.67 2.92 -0.59
C ASP A 10 12.51 3.90 -0.82
N GLU A 11 12.68 5.15 -0.37
CA GLU A 11 11.73 6.22 -0.69
C GLU A 11 11.65 6.45 -2.20
N GLY A 12 10.43 6.51 -2.72
CA GLY A 12 10.16 6.63 -4.14
C GLY A 12 10.17 5.32 -4.92
N GLN A 13 10.51 4.19 -4.29
CA GLN A 13 10.46 2.88 -4.92
C GLN A 13 9.02 2.47 -5.23
N ILE A 14 8.83 1.81 -6.36
CA ILE A 14 7.56 1.17 -6.72
C ILE A 14 7.57 -0.27 -6.21
N VAL A 15 6.52 -0.64 -5.48
CA VAL A 15 6.36 -1.95 -4.86
C VAL A 15 4.97 -2.50 -5.14
N ILE A 16 4.88 -3.83 -5.20
CA ILE A 16 3.59 -4.53 -5.30
C ILE A 16 3.07 -4.80 -3.90
N CYS A 17 1.82 -4.38 -3.66
CA CYS A 17 1.15 -4.56 -2.38
C CYS A 17 -0.19 -5.26 -2.54
N THR A 18 -0.52 -6.12 -1.58
CA THR A 18 -1.85 -6.73 -1.47
C THR A 18 -2.64 -6.05 -0.37
N VAL A 19 -3.86 -5.59 -0.67
CA VAL A 19 -4.74 -4.95 0.32
C VAL A 19 -5.17 -5.98 1.36
N THR A 20 -4.85 -5.74 2.62
CA THR A 20 -5.19 -6.64 3.74
C THR A 20 -6.44 -6.17 4.47
N LYS A 21 -6.57 -4.87 4.70
CA LYS A 21 -7.68 -4.31 5.48
C LYS A 21 -8.00 -2.89 5.05
N ILE A 22 -9.28 -2.58 4.93
CA ILE A 22 -9.75 -1.23 4.59
C ILE A 22 -10.44 -0.63 5.82
N GLN A 23 -9.96 0.53 6.28
CA GLN A 23 -10.62 1.35 7.31
C GLN A 23 -11.19 2.63 6.70
N PHE A 24 -11.88 3.43 7.52
CA PHE A 24 -12.57 4.65 7.08
C PHE A 24 -11.64 5.71 6.46
N HIS A 25 -10.43 5.87 7.01
CA HIS A 25 -9.45 6.89 6.56
C HIS A 25 -8.12 6.31 6.10
N SER A 26 -7.87 5.02 6.37
CA SER A 26 -6.60 4.35 6.10
C SER A 26 -6.82 2.96 5.50
N ILE A 27 -5.97 2.58 4.56
CA ILE A 27 -5.92 1.23 4.01
C ILE A 27 -4.60 0.59 4.38
N PHE A 28 -4.69 -0.62 4.89
CA PHE A 28 -3.55 -1.46 5.20
C PHE A 28 -3.29 -2.38 4.03
N VAL A 29 -2.01 -2.43 3.66
CA VAL A 29 -1.51 -3.27 2.58
C VAL A 29 -0.31 -4.06 3.07
N ARG A 30 -0.11 -5.25 2.51
CA ARG A 30 1.11 -6.03 2.71
C ARG A 30 1.97 -5.90 1.47
N LEU A 31 3.25 -5.61 1.64
CA LEU A 31 4.23 -5.59 0.56
C LEU A 31 4.65 -7.02 0.25
N ASP A 32 4.29 -7.51 -0.92
CA ASP A 32 4.57 -8.89 -1.34
C ASP A 32 6.08 -9.16 -1.51
N GLU A 33 6.84 -8.12 -1.85
CA GLU A 33 8.29 -8.21 -2.06
C GLU A 33 9.10 -8.19 -0.75
N TYR A 34 8.58 -7.58 0.32
CA TYR A 34 9.33 -7.29 1.55
C TYR A 34 8.76 -7.98 2.80
N ASP A 35 7.62 -8.67 2.70
CA ASP A 35 6.88 -9.28 3.83
C ASP A 35 6.64 -8.27 4.98
N LYS A 36 6.45 -7.00 4.61
CA LYS A 36 6.17 -5.87 5.51
C LYS A 36 4.75 -5.37 5.33
N GLU A 37 4.27 -4.63 6.31
CA GLU A 37 2.99 -3.94 6.26
C GLU A 37 3.19 -2.46 5.92
N GLY A 38 2.27 -1.90 5.13
CA GLY A 38 2.22 -0.50 4.75
C GLY A 38 0.84 0.08 5.00
N MET A 39 0.79 1.40 5.22
CA MET A 39 -0.45 2.15 5.37
C MET A 39 -0.56 3.18 4.26
N ILE A 40 -1.72 3.22 3.61
CA ILE A 40 -2.06 4.22 2.60
C ILE A 40 -3.17 5.09 3.16
N HIS A 41 -2.94 6.40 3.21
CA HIS A 41 -3.97 7.36 3.60
C HIS A 41 -4.94 7.58 2.44
N ILE A 42 -6.23 7.81 2.73
CA ILE A 42 -7.26 8.01 1.69
C ILE A 42 -6.94 9.17 0.73
N SER A 43 -6.26 10.21 1.21
CA SER A 43 -5.82 11.35 0.39
C SER A 43 -4.83 10.95 -0.71
N GLU A 44 -4.09 9.85 -0.53
CA GLU A 44 -3.08 9.38 -1.50
C GLU A 44 -3.69 8.50 -2.60
N ILE A 45 -4.99 8.18 -2.51
CA ILE A 45 -5.67 7.28 -3.45
C ILE A 45 -6.31 8.05 -4.59
N ALA A 46 -6.84 9.23 -4.30
CA ALA A 46 -7.39 10.11 -5.31
C ALA A 46 -7.28 11.56 -4.84
N ALA A 47 -6.86 12.45 -5.76
CA ALA A 47 -6.79 13.88 -5.52
C ALA A 47 -8.16 14.58 -5.38
N GLY A 48 -9.27 13.83 -5.39
CA GLY A 48 -10.63 14.34 -5.40
C GLY A 48 -11.54 13.65 -4.39
N ARG A 49 -12.80 14.07 -4.34
CA ARG A 49 -13.79 13.52 -3.40
C ARG A 49 -14.16 12.08 -3.80
N ILE A 50 -13.64 11.11 -3.05
CA ILE A 50 -13.98 9.70 -3.20
C ILE A 50 -15.42 9.51 -2.71
N ARG A 51 -16.33 9.17 -3.64
CA ARG A 51 -17.73 8.83 -3.31
C ARG A 51 -17.85 7.43 -2.70
N ASN A 52 -17.08 6.47 -3.21
CA ASN A 52 -17.07 5.08 -2.75
C ASN A 52 -15.64 4.53 -2.80
N MET A 53 -15.08 4.21 -1.64
CA MET A 53 -13.73 3.65 -1.52
C MET A 53 -13.61 2.23 -2.09
N ARG A 54 -14.73 1.48 -2.05
CA ARG A 54 -14.84 0.10 -2.55
C ARG A 54 -14.64 -0.03 -4.07
N ASP A 55 -14.78 1.07 -4.82
CA ASP A 55 -14.54 1.08 -6.26
C ASP A 55 -13.03 1.11 -6.57
N TYR A 56 -12.22 1.71 -5.70
CA TYR A 56 -10.79 1.86 -5.87
C TYR A 56 -10.02 0.67 -5.30
N VAL A 57 -10.37 0.28 -4.07
CA VAL A 57 -9.68 -0.76 -3.31
C VAL A 57 -10.63 -1.86 -2.85
N LYS A 58 -10.15 -3.11 -2.91
CA LYS A 58 -10.83 -4.29 -2.40
C LYS A 58 -9.83 -5.14 -1.63
N GLU A 59 -10.27 -5.76 -0.55
CA GLU A 59 -9.44 -6.70 0.20
C GLU A 59 -9.00 -7.87 -0.70
N GLY A 60 -7.74 -8.28 -0.57
CA GLY A 60 -7.09 -9.29 -1.40
C GLY A 60 -6.70 -8.81 -2.80
N LYS A 61 -7.01 -7.57 -3.19
CA LYS A 61 -6.58 -7.01 -4.49
C LYS A 61 -5.10 -6.65 -4.43
N MET A 62 -4.35 -7.08 -5.44
CA MET A 62 -2.98 -6.63 -5.69
C MET A 62 -3.00 -5.26 -6.39
N ILE A 63 -2.25 -4.32 -5.84
CA ILE A 63 -2.09 -2.96 -6.36
C ILE A 63 -0.62 -2.58 -6.39
N VAL A 64 -0.26 -1.68 -7.28
CA VAL A 64 1.10 -1.13 -7.37
C VAL A 64 1.11 0.20 -6.64
N CYS A 65 2.01 0.34 -5.67
CA CYS A 65 2.13 1.53 -4.85
C CYS A 65 3.54 2.12 -4.94
N LYS A 66 3.64 3.43 -4.79
CA LYS A 66 4.91 4.12 -4.61
C LYS A 66 5.14 4.37 -3.12
N VAL A 67 6.32 4.03 -2.62
CA VAL A 67 6.73 4.34 -1.25
C VAL A 67 6.95 5.84 -1.15
N LEU A 68 6.18 6.52 -0.30
CA LEU A 68 6.32 7.97 -0.09
C LEU A 68 7.35 8.28 0.99
N GLN A 69 7.29 7.54 2.08
CA GLN A 69 8.17 7.72 3.22
C GLN A 69 8.39 6.38 3.91
N VAL A 70 9.59 6.20 4.45
CA VAL A 70 9.98 5.02 5.21
C VAL A 70 10.41 5.48 6.59
N SER A 71 9.73 4.98 7.63
CA SER A 71 10.19 5.23 9.00
C SER A 71 11.22 4.16 9.35
N TYR A 72 12.46 4.58 9.49
CA TYR A 72 13.52 3.77 10.10
C TYR A 72 13.43 4.02 11.60
N GLU A 73 12.87 3.06 12.34
CA GLU A 73 12.97 3.03 13.80
C GLU A 73 14.23 2.26 14.22
#